data_AF-A0A6M8SY86-F1
#
_entry.id   AF-A0A6M8SY86-F1
#
_cell.length_a   1.000
_cell.length_b   1.000
_cell.length_c   1.000
_cell.angle_alpha   90.00
_cell.angle_beta   90.00
_cell.angle_gamma   90.00
#
_symmetry.space_group_name_H-M   'P 1'
#
loop_
_entity.id
_entity.type
_entity.pdbx_description
1 polymer ?
#
loop_
_entity_poly.entity_id
_entity_poly.type
_entity_poly.pdbx_seq_one_letter_code
_entity_poly.pdbx_strand_id
1 'polypeptide(L)'
;MVKASDMSAIQQKIAKLTQDVTYFERCIEVAKQHIATLQQALIALNSEPFSLATKQRCEKSKSYTYSPNEFIAKVFKRFPNQWLSTNEIMIKAFELEGYTPDKSDFHSIVIAFAHALRRLHSQGIIEKHSIAGGSQNPKSKWKLKEIGA
;
A
#
# COMPACT_ATOMS: atom_id res chain seq x y z
N MET A 1 -36.54 -54.79 2.07
CA MET A 1 -37.25 -53.61 2.63
C MET A 1 -36.23 -52.76 3.38
N VAL A 2 -35.85 -51.60 2.83
CA VAL A 2 -35.04 -50.61 3.55
C VAL A 2 -35.93 -50.02 4.65
N LYS A 3 -35.48 -50.04 5.91
CA LYS A 3 -36.30 -49.58 7.05
C LYS A 3 -36.51 -48.06 6.92
N ALA A 4 -37.69 -47.56 7.29
CA ALA A 4 -38.03 -46.14 7.19
C ALA A 4 -37.03 -45.21 7.94
N SER A 5 -36.37 -45.71 8.99
CA SER A 5 -35.28 -45.00 9.67
C SER A 5 -34.04 -44.77 8.79
N ASP A 6 -33.71 -45.70 7.91
CA ASP A 6 -32.53 -45.58 7.04
C ASP A 6 -32.76 -44.53 5.96
N MET A 7 -33.98 -44.45 5.42
CA MET A 7 -34.41 -43.41 4.46
C MET A 7 -34.36 -42.00 5.08
N SER A 8 -34.82 -41.86 6.33
CA SER A 8 -34.74 -40.60 7.09
C SER A 8 -33.29 -40.14 7.30
N ALA A 9 -32.40 -41.05 7.71
CA ALA A 9 -30.99 -40.76 7.90
C ALA A 9 -30.29 -40.35 6.59
N ILE A 10 -30.64 -41.00 5.47
CA ILE A 10 -30.15 -40.64 4.13
C ILE A 10 -30.60 -39.23 3.74
N GLN A 11 -31.87 -38.89 3.94
CA GLN A 11 -32.40 -37.55 3.63
C GLN A 11 -31.74 -36.44 4.46
N GLN A 12 -31.51 -36.67 5.76
CA GLN A 12 -30.78 -35.72 6.60
C GLN A 12 -29.34 -35.51 6.12
N LYS A 13 -28.68 -36.59 5.69
CA LYS A 13 -27.30 -36.51 5.20
C LYS A 13 -27.21 -35.80 3.84
N ILE A 14 -28.20 -36.01 2.97
CA ILE A 14 -28.35 -35.26 1.72
C ILE A 14 -28.56 -33.78 2.01
N ALA A 15 -29.48 -33.42 2.92
CA ALA A 15 -29.73 -32.02 3.27
C ALA A 15 -28.47 -31.32 3.81
N LYS A 16 -27.72 -32.00 4.68
CA LYS A 16 -26.45 -31.50 5.20
C LYS A 16 -25.41 -31.29 4.10
N LEU A 17 -25.24 -32.28 3.21
CA LEU A 17 -24.31 -32.18 2.07
C LEU A 17 -24.71 -31.04 1.13
N THR A 18 -26.00 -30.84 0.85
CA THR A 18 -26.48 -29.71 0.03
C THR A 18 -26.15 -28.37 0.68
N GLN A 19 -26.31 -28.27 2.00
CA GLN A 19 -25.96 -27.05 2.74
C GLN A 19 -24.45 -26.79 2.70
N ASP A 20 -23.63 -27.83 2.89
CA ASP A 20 -22.17 -27.73 2.83
C ASP A 20 -21.70 -27.32 1.43
N VAL A 21 -22.28 -27.89 0.36
CA VAL A 21 -22.00 -27.51 -1.02
C VAL A 21 -22.30 -26.03 -1.26
N THR A 22 -23.48 -25.57 -0.82
CA THR A 22 -23.89 -24.16 -0.98
C THR A 22 -22.94 -23.21 -0.23
N TYR A 23 -22.48 -23.62 0.96
CA TYR A 23 -21.48 -22.87 1.71
C TYR A 23 -20.14 -22.78 0.97
N PHE A 24 -19.63 -23.90 0.45
CA PHE A 24 -18.37 -23.92 -0.28
C PHE A 24 -18.43 -23.15 -1.60
N GLU A 25 -19.55 -23.19 -2.32
CA GLU A 25 -19.76 -22.37 -3.52
C GLU A 25 -19.63 -20.87 -3.19
N ARG A 26 -20.22 -20.44 -2.07
CA ARG A 26 -20.11 -19.06 -1.60
C ARG A 26 -18.67 -18.70 -1.22
N CYS A 27 -17.94 -19.59 -0.56
CA CYS A 27 -16.52 -19.39 -0.25
C CYS A 27 -15.67 -19.27 -1.53
N ILE A 28 -15.95 -20.08 -2.56
CA ILE A 28 -15.25 -20.03 -3.85
C ILE A 28 -15.50 -18.68 -4.53
N GLU A 29 -16.72 -18.17 -4.54
CA GLU A 29 -17.01 -16.85 -5.13
C GLU A 29 -16.29 -15.72 -4.40
N VAL A 30 -16.27 -15.73 -3.07
CA VAL A 30 -15.49 -14.76 -2.28
C VAL A 30 -13.99 -14.87 -2.59
N ALA A 31 -13.46 -16.09 -2.71
CA ALA A 31 -12.06 -16.30 -3.06
C ALA A 31 -11.73 -15.76 -4.47
N LYS A 32 -12.61 -15.97 -5.46
CA LYS A 32 -12.45 -15.40 -6.80
C LYS A 32 -12.43 -13.88 -6.77
N GLN A 33 -13.31 -13.25 -5.99
CA GLN A 33 -13.32 -11.80 -5.81
C GLN A 33 -12.00 -11.30 -5.20
N HIS A 34 -11.49 -11.97 -4.16
CA HIS A 34 -10.19 -11.63 -3.58
C HIS A 34 -9.03 -11.79 -4.56
N ILE A 35 -9.02 -12.86 -5.35
CA ILE A 35 -8.00 -13.07 -6.39
C ILE A 35 -8.04 -11.94 -7.42
N ALA A 36 -9.23 -11.54 -7.88
CA ALA A 36 -9.38 -10.44 -8.83
C ALA A 36 -8.86 -9.11 -8.25
N THR A 37 -9.19 -8.80 -7.00
CA THR A 37 -8.70 -7.60 -6.30
C THR A 37 -7.18 -7.63 -6.16
N LEU A 38 -6.59 -8.76 -5.78
CA LEU A 38 -5.14 -8.91 -5.66
C LEU A 38 -4.44 -8.82 -7.02
N GLN A 39 -5.02 -9.36 -8.09
CA GLN A 39 -4.51 -9.20 -9.44
C GLN A 39 -4.54 -7.75 -9.89
N GLN A 40 -5.62 -7.01 -9.60
CA GLN A 40 -5.71 -5.58 -9.87
C GLN A 40 -4.67 -4.78 -9.07
N ALA A 41 -4.47 -5.12 -7.80
CA ALA A 41 -3.44 -4.50 -6.97
C ALA A 41 -2.01 -4.79 -7.51
N LEU A 42 -1.76 -6.01 -7.96
CA LEU A 42 -0.50 -6.40 -8.61
C LEU A 42 -0.27 -5.64 -9.92
N ILE A 43 -1.31 -5.49 -10.75
CA ILE A 43 -1.23 -4.69 -11.98
C ILE A 43 -0.90 -3.24 -11.60
N ALA A 44 -1.61 -2.63 -10.65
CA ALA A 44 -1.36 -1.26 -10.19
C ALA A 44 0.05 -1.05 -9.61
N LEU A 45 0.62 -2.06 -8.96
CA LEU A 45 2.01 -2.03 -8.49
C LEU A 45 3.01 -2.12 -9.66
N ASN A 46 2.69 -2.90 -10.70
CA ASN A 46 3.51 -3.08 -11.91
C ASN A 46 3.29 -1.99 -12.98
N SER A 47 2.23 -1.20 -12.90
CA SER A 47 1.95 -0.06 -13.78
C SER A 47 2.34 1.27 -13.10
N GLU A 48 3.66 1.48 -12.95
CA GLU A 48 4.30 2.82 -12.94
C GLU A 48 4.21 3.77 -11.72
N PRO A 49 4.06 3.33 -10.45
CA PRO A 49 4.71 4.03 -9.34
C PRO A 49 6.11 3.44 -9.02
N PHE A 50 6.34 2.17 -9.32
CA PHE A 50 7.53 1.41 -8.94
C PHE A 50 8.25 0.70 -10.08
N SER A 51 7.71 0.73 -11.30
CA SER A 51 8.38 0.13 -12.46
C SER A 51 9.69 0.86 -12.71
N LEU A 52 10.78 0.13 -12.48
CA LEU A 52 12.14 0.40 -12.90
C LEU A 52 12.17 0.56 -14.42
N ALA A 53 11.71 1.70 -14.93
CA ALA A 53 12.13 2.18 -16.23
C ALA A 53 13.57 2.71 -16.07
N THR A 54 14.50 1.76 -15.99
CA THR A 54 15.89 1.91 -16.39
C THR A 54 15.87 2.38 -17.85
N LYS A 55 15.78 3.68 -18.09
CA LYS A 55 16.30 4.36 -19.29
C LYS A 55 16.19 5.88 -19.21
N GLN A 56 17.37 6.49 -19.18
CA GLN A 56 17.70 7.79 -19.75
C GLN A 56 16.91 9.00 -19.27
N ARG A 57 17.40 9.64 -18.22
CA ARG A 57 17.68 11.09 -18.26
C ARG A 57 18.65 11.50 -17.16
N CYS A 58 19.64 12.30 -17.56
CA CYS A 58 20.70 12.92 -16.79
C CYS A 58 21.85 12.02 -16.34
N GLU A 59 22.85 11.89 -17.22
CA GLU A 59 24.24 12.05 -16.80
C GLU A 59 24.36 13.40 -16.07
N LYS A 60 24.34 13.38 -14.73
CA LYS A 60 24.89 14.42 -13.85
C LYS A 60 24.90 13.88 -12.42
N SER A 61 26.10 13.89 -11.85
CA SER A 61 26.50 13.59 -10.47
C SER A 61 26.24 12.17 -9.94
N LYS A 62 27.27 11.65 -9.24
CA LYS A 62 27.23 10.43 -8.41
C LYS A 62 26.27 10.63 -7.22
N SER A 63 24.98 10.78 -7.44
CA SER A 63 24.03 11.23 -6.44
C SER A 63 22.94 10.17 -6.23
N TYR A 64 23.18 9.34 -5.21
CA TYR A 64 22.27 8.44 -4.50
C TYR A 64 21.62 7.26 -5.25
N THR A 65 22.07 6.05 -4.91
CA THR A 65 21.37 4.76 -5.12
C THR A 65 20.13 4.65 -4.21
N TYR A 66 19.32 5.69 -4.14
CA TYR A 66 18.18 5.78 -3.26
C TYR A 66 16.93 6.03 -4.10
N SER A 67 15.94 5.13 -3.99
CA SER A 67 14.63 5.30 -4.61
C SER A 67 13.65 5.97 -3.63
N PRO A 68 13.20 7.23 -3.87
CA PRO A 68 12.31 7.96 -3.00
C PRO A 68 11.14 7.17 -2.42
N ASN A 69 10.48 6.42 -3.30
CA ASN A 69 9.30 5.65 -2.97
C ASN A 69 9.58 4.48 -2.04
N GLU A 70 10.74 3.82 -2.15
CA GLU A 70 11.09 2.65 -1.33
C GLU A 70 11.25 3.05 0.14
N PHE A 71 11.95 4.15 0.40
CA PHE A 71 12.16 4.65 1.76
C PHE A 71 10.87 5.19 2.36
N ILE A 72 10.07 5.91 1.56
CA ILE A 72 8.75 6.36 2.00
C ILE A 72 7.89 5.16 2.41
N ALA A 73 7.91 4.08 1.62
CA ALA A 73 7.18 2.85 1.95
C ALA A 73 7.68 2.21 3.25
N LYS A 74 9.01 2.17 3.49
CA LYS A 74 9.59 1.68 4.75
C LYS A 74 9.12 2.51 5.96
N VAL A 75 9.06 3.83 5.82
CA VAL A 75 8.53 4.72 6.87
C VAL A 75 7.07 4.44 7.14
N PHE A 76 6.21 4.38 6.12
CA PHE A 76 4.79 4.10 6.32
C PHE A 76 4.51 2.68 6.81
N LYS A 77 5.37 1.70 6.49
CA LYS A 77 5.30 0.35 7.07
C LYS A 77 5.55 0.35 8.58
N ARG A 78 6.47 1.20 9.06
CA ARG A 78 6.80 1.31 10.49
C ARG A 78 5.87 2.25 11.25
N PHE A 79 5.36 3.29 10.59
CA PHE A 79 4.50 4.34 11.15
C PHE A 79 3.22 4.54 10.30
N PRO A 80 2.35 3.53 10.17
CA PRO A 80 1.21 3.59 9.24
C PRO A 80 0.17 4.65 9.62
N ASN A 81 -0.01 4.90 10.93
CA ASN A 81 -1.08 5.75 11.44
C ASN A 81 -0.63 7.17 11.81
N GLN A 82 0.64 7.53 11.54
CA GLN A 82 1.22 8.79 11.96
C GLN A 82 1.21 9.83 10.83
N TRP A 83 0.73 11.03 11.15
CA TRP A 83 0.86 12.20 10.28
C TRP A 83 2.29 12.75 10.34
N LEU A 84 3.03 12.62 9.24
CA LEU A 84 4.42 13.02 9.15
C LEU A 84 4.61 14.09 8.06
N SER A 85 5.40 15.11 8.33
CA SER A 85 5.85 16.06 7.31
C SER A 85 6.90 15.43 6.40
N THR A 86 7.14 16.03 5.23
CA THR A 86 8.18 15.56 4.29
C THR A 86 9.56 15.44 4.95
N ASN A 87 9.94 16.40 5.81
CA ASN A 87 11.22 16.37 6.51
C ASN A 87 11.29 15.21 7.50
N GLU A 88 10.22 14.99 8.27
CA GLU A 88 10.15 13.87 9.22
C GLU A 88 10.19 12.53 8.51
N ILE A 89 9.51 12.39 7.37
CA ILE A 89 9.54 11.16 6.56
C ILE A 89 10.96 10.91 6.06
N MET A 90 11.63 11.93 5.55
CA MET A 90 13.02 11.80 5.09
C MET A 90 13.97 11.40 6.22
N ILE A 91 13.94 12.12 7.35
CA ILE A 91 14.81 11.82 8.50
C ILE A 91 14.58 10.39 8.99
N LYS A 92 13.31 10.02 9.22
CA LYS A 92 12.96 8.65 9.66
C LYS A 92 13.38 7.59 8.65
N ALA A 93 13.26 7.88 7.36
CA ALA A 93 13.66 6.92 6.36
C ALA A 93 15.18 6.66 6.37
N PHE A 94 15.97 7.71 6.53
CA PHE A 94 17.42 7.58 6.65
C PHE A 94 17.84 6.92 7.95
N GLU A 95 17.15 7.20 9.06
CA GLU A 95 17.35 6.50 10.34
C GLU A 95 17.09 4.99 10.20
N LEU A 96 16.04 4.58 9.48
CA LEU A 96 15.72 3.18 9.24
C LEU A 96 16.77 2.45 8.40
N GLU A 97 17.47 3.17 7.53
CA GLU A 97 18.52 2.65 6.66
C GLU A 97 19.94 2.81 7.24
N GLY A 98 20.06 3.44 8.42
CA GLY A 98 21.36 3.72 9.05
C GLY A 98 22.21 4.74 8.29
N TYR A 99 21.60 5.59 7.47
CA TYR A 99 22.28 6.61 6.68
C TYR A 99 22.12 7.99 7.31
N THR A 100 23.14 8.84 7.18
CA THR A 100 23.08 10.25 7.57
C THR A 100 23.27 11.12 6.33
N PRO A 101 22.24 11.84 5.86
CA PRO A 101 22.38 12.70 4.69
C PRO A 101 23.32 13.86 4.99
N ASP A 102 24.18 14.18 4.01
CA ASP A 102 25.00 15.38 4.08
C ASP A 102 24.09 16.62 4.03
N LYS A 103 24.49 17.68 4.74
CA LYS A 103 23.74 18.93 4.84
C LYS A 103 23.57 19.61 3.48
N SER A 104 24.53 19.39 2.58
CA SER A 104 24.54 19.93 1.22
C SER A 104 23.41 19.36 0.35
N ASP A 105 23.08 18.08 0.53
CA ASP A 105 22.09 17.37 -0.29
C ASP A 105 20.69 17.31 0.35
N PHE A 106 20.57 17.72 1.61
CA PHE A 106 19.31 17.71 2.38
C PHE A 106 18.16 18.37 1.61
N HIS A 107 18.37 19.54 1.02
CA HIS A 107 17.32 20.25 0.31
C HIS A 107 16.86 19.51 -0.96
N SER A 108 17.81 19.03 -1.76
CA SER A 108 17.55 18.26 -2.98
C SER A 108 16.79 16.98 -2.68
N ILE A 109 17.15 16.30 -1.59
CA ILE A 109 16.48 15.08 -1.15
C ILE A 109 15.06 15.38 -0.66
N VAL A 110 14.86 16.42 0.17
CA VAL A 110 13.52 16.84 0.62
C VAL A 110 12.61 17.14 -0.57
N ILE A 111 13.13 17.80 -1.62
CA ILE A 111 12.37 18.06 -2.85
C ILE A 111 11.95 16.74 -3.51
N ALA A 112 12.88 15.78 -3.66
CA ALA A 112 12.59 14.49 -4.26
C ALA A 112 11.49 13.73 -3.47
N PHE A 113 11.59 13.69 -2.14
CA PHE A 113 10.54 13.13 -1.27
C PHE A 113 9.21 13.87 -1.45
N ALA A 114 9.21 15.20 -1.52
CA ALA A 114 7.99 15.97 -1.71
C ALA A 114 7.30 15.62 -3.04
N HIS A 115 8.06 15.45 -4.12
CA HIS A 115 7.51 15.02 -5.41
C HIS A 115 6.94 13.61 -5.36
N ALA A 116 7.66 12.67 -4.72
CA ALA A 116 7.19 11.30 -4.51
C ALA A 116 5.87 11.28 -3.71
N LEU A 117 5.78 12.01 -2.61
CA LEU A 117 4.57 12.09 -1.77
C LEU A 117 3.39 12.70 -2.53
N ARG A 118 3.61 13.76 -3.33
CA ARG A 118 2.54 14.30 -4.20
C ARG A 118 2.04 13.27 -5.20
N ARG A 119 2.93 12.47 -5.80
CA ARG A 119 2.54 11.38 -6.71
C ARG A 119 1.71 10.32 -5.99
N LEU A 120 2.16 9.83 -4.83
CA LEU A 120 1.44 8.85 -4.03
C LEU A 120 0.05 9.36 -3.59
N HIS A 121 -0.05 10.66 -3.29
CA HIS A 121 -1.33 11.30 -2.97
C HIS A 121 -2.25 11.38 -4.19
N SER A 122 -1.73 11.74 -5.36
CA SER A 122 -2.51 11.73 -6.62
C SER A 122 -3.01 10.34 -7.00
N GLN A 123 -2.32 9.29 -6.56
CA GLN A 123 -2.72 7.89 -6.73
C GLN A 123 -3.70 7.40 -5.63
N GLY A 124 -4.02 8.24 -4.64
CA GLY A 124 -4.93 7.89 -3.56
C GLY A 124 -4.37 6.90 -2.53
N ILE A 125 -3.04 6.70 -2.51
CA ILE A 125 -2.36 5.77 -1.58
C ILE A 125 -2.15 6.41 -0.21
N ILE A 126 -1.87 7.71 -0.20
CA ILE A 126 -1.62 8.48 1.03
C ILE A 126 -2.55 9.68 1.10
N GLU A 127 -2.89 10.08 2.32
CA GLU A 127 -3.67 11.28 2.60
C GLU A 127 -2.75 12.47 2.83
N LYS A 128 -3.24 13.66 2.47
CA LYS A 128 -2.56 14.93 2.69
C LYS A 128 -3.40 15.79 3.62
N HIS A 129 -2.81 16.17 4.75
CA HIS A 129 -3.37 17.17 5.65
C HIS A 129 -2.57 18.46 5.53
N SER A 130 -3.23 19.56 5.15
CA SER A 130 -2.59 20.87 5.06
C SER A 130 -2.82 21.62 6.36
N ILE A 131 -1.74 21.93 7.10
CA ILE A 131 -1.84 22.74 8.31
C ILE A 131 -1.88 24.20 7.86
N ALA A 132 -3.06 24.82 7.96
CA ALA A 132 -3.24 26.25 7.73
C ALA A 132 -2.62 27.03 8.90
N GLY A 133 -1.35 27.41 8.75
CA GLY A 133 -0.64 28.22 9.75
C GLY A 133 0.27 29.22 9.07
N GLY A 134 -0.24 30.43 8.83
CA GLY A 134 0.42 31.75 8.73
C GLY A 134 1.67 31.98 7.87
N SER A 135 2.36 30.94 7.38
CA SER A 135 3.58 31.05 6.58
C SER A 135 3.24 30.84 5.12
N GLN A 136 3.91 31.58 4.24
CA GLN A 136 3.76 31.52 2.77
C GLN A 136 3.96 30.10 2.17
N ASN A 137 4.38 29.11 2.96
CA ASN A 137 4.45 27.71 2.59
C ASN A 137 3.55 26.84 3.51
N PRO A 138 2.42 26.30 3.01
CA PRO A 138 1.58 25.39 3.79
C PRO A 138 2.35 24.10 4.10
N LYS A 139 2.59 23.83 5.39
CA LYS A 139 3.21 22.59 5.85
C LYS A 139 2.24 21.44 5.66
N SER A 140 2.54 20.58 4.69
CA SER A 140 1.76 19.38 4.40
C SER A 140 2.25 18.23 5.28
N LYS A 141 1.31 17.56 5.94
CA LYS A 141 1.54 16.28 6.58
C LYS A 141 0.91 15.17 5.74
N TRP A 142 1.52 14.00 5.82
CA TRP A 142 1.19 12.84 5.03
C TRP A 142 0.99 11.64 5.95
N LYS A 143 -0.01 10.82 5.65
CA LYS A 143 -0.30 9.56 6.34
C LYS A 143 -0.69 8.53 5.28
N LEU A 144 -0.44 7.25 5.53
CA LEU A 144 -0.99 6.19 4.69
C LEU A 144 -2.52 6.20 4.78
N LYS A 145 -3.19 6.07 3.63
CA LYS A 145 -4.65 5.98 3.61
C LYS A 145 -5.10 4.66 4.24
N GLU A 146 -6.12 4.71 5.10
CA GLU A 146 -6.67 3.50 5.70
C GLU A 146 -7.40 2.68 4.63
N ILE A 147 -6.97 1.42 4.47
CA ILE A 147 -7.63 0.45 3.59
C ILE A 147 -8.65 -0.29 4.47
N GLY A 148 -9.87 0.23 4.56
CA GLY A 148 -11.00 -0.44 5.20
C GLY A 148 -11.59 0.30 6.40
N ALA A 149 -12.69 1.00 6.14
CA ALA A 149 -13.88 0.99 6.99
C ALA A 149 -15.06 0.67 6.07
#